data_AF-A0A3C0C5I9-F1
#
_entry.id   AF-A0A3C0C5I9-F1
#
_cell.length_a   1.000
_cell.length_b   1.000
_cell.length_c   1.000
_cell.angle_alpha   90.00
_cell.angle_beta   90.00
_cell.angle_gamma   90.00
#
_symmetry.space_group_name_H-M   'P 1'
#
loop_
_entity.id
_entity.type
_entity.pdbx_description
1 polymer ?
#
loop_
_entity_poly.entity_id
_entity_poly.type
_entity_poly.pdbx_seq_one_letter_code
_entity_poly.pdbx_strand_id
1 'polypeptide(L)'
;DAQADISPCGTGTSTRLAQRYFRGLIDMSGTFYQKSIYGGVFRASAIKEIDLNGTRAIIPRVSCSDVHITGFNHLIVEDDDKLKNGFVSW
;
A
#
# COMPACT_ATOMS: atom_id res chain seq x y z
N ASP A 1 -7.00 -13.78 -11.00
CA ASP A 1 -5.60 -13.51 -10.62
C ASP A 1 -4.94 -12.55 -11.60
N ALA A 2 -3.86 -11.87 -11.18
CA ALA A 2 -3.20 -10.75 -11.87
C ALA A 2 -3.90 -9.37 -11.79
N GLN A 3 -4.55 -9.07 -10.67
CA GLN A 3 -5.02 -7.71 -10.39
C GLN A 3 -3.82 -6.76 -10.16
N ALA A 4 -3.94 -5.53 -10.63
CA ALA A 4 -2.93 -4.49 -10.43
C ALA A 4 -3.46 -3.44 -9.44
N ASP A 5 -2.65 -3.14 -8.42
CA ASP A 5 -2.95 -2.04 -7.50
C ASP A 5 -2.85 -0.71 -8.26
N ILE A 6 -3.95 0.03 -8.30
CA ILE A 6 -3.99 1.35 -8.94
C ILE A 6 -3.33 2.42 -8.05
N SER A 7 -3.20 2.15 -6.76
CA SER A 7 -2.45 2.96 -5.82
C SER A 7 -0.95 2.65 -5.88
N PRO A 8 -0.09 3.45 -5.22
CA PRO A 8 1.34 3.16 -5.12
C PRO A 8 1.69 1.88 -4.32
N CYS A 9 0.70 1.20 -3.74
CA CYS A 9 0.81 0.09 -2.81
C CYS A 9 1.52 0.44 -1.48
N GLY A 10 0.79 0.43 -0.37
CA GLY A 10 1.32 0.84 0.94
C GLY A 10 2.42 -0.07 1.50
N THR A 11 2.22 -1.38 1.39
CA THR A 11 3.22 -2.38 1.81
C THR A 11 4.43 -2.39 0.85
N GLY A 12 4.19 -2.28 -0.46
CA GLY A 12 5.26 -2.14 -1.46
C GLY A 12 6.11 -0.88 -1.23
N THR A 13 5.48 0.25 -0.91
CA THR A 13 6.14 1.51 -0.53
C THR A 13 7.02 1.32 0.71
N SER A 14 6.51 0.61 1.72
CA SER A 14 7.24 0.32 2.96
C SER A 14 8.49 -0.52 2.71
N THR A 15 8.38 -1.57 1.91
CA THR A 15 9.52 -2.42 1.52
C THR A 15 10.54 -1.62 0.71
N ARG A 16 10.09 -0.76 -0.20
CA ARG A 16 10.98 0.10 -1.00
C ARG A 16 11.71 1.12 -0.14
N LEU A 17 11.04 1.71 0.85
CA LEU A 17 11.66 2.59 1.84
C LEU A 17 12.75 1.86 2.64
N ALA A 18 12.46 0.67 3.17
CA ALA A 18 13.44 -0.13 3.90
C ALA A 18 14.67 -0.47 3.05
N GLN A 19 14.44 -0.88 1.80
CA GLN A 19 15.51 -1.15 0.84
C GLN A 19 16.40 0.07 0.58
N ARG A 20 15.81 1.27 0.43
CA ARG A 20 16.58 2.51 0.25
C ARG A 20 17.36 2.88 1.50
N TYR A 21 16.77 2.72 2.69
CA TYR A 21 17.40 3.03 3.97
C TYR A 21 18.65 2.17 4.19
N PHE A 22 18.54 0.85 4.06
CA PHE A 22 19.69 -0.06 4.24
C PHE A 22 20.74 0.03 3.12
N ARG A 23 20.40 0.64 1.98
CA ARG A 23 21.37 1.00 0.92
C ARG A 23 22.01 2.37 1.12
N GLY A 24 21.68 3.10 2.20
CA GLY A 24 22.20 4.45 2.46
C GLY A 24 21.68 5.52 1.48
N LEU A 25 20.59 5.24 0.76
CA LEU A 25 20.00 6.18 -0.22
C LEU A 25 19.00 7.16 0.38
N ILE A 26 18.63 6.94 1.65
CA ILE A 26 17.76 7.79 2.45
C ILE A 26 18.09 7.52 3.92
N ASP A 27 18.00 8.54 4.77
CA ASP A 27 18.19 8.42 6.21
C ASP A 27 16.85 8.54 6.97
N MET A 28 16.92 8.57 8.30
CA MET A 28 15.75 8.70 9.19
C MET A 28 15.01 10.04 9.06
N SER A 29 15.68 11.08 8.58
CA SER A 29 15.07 12.40 8.33
C SER A 29 14.45 12.51 6.94
N GLY A 30 14.85 11.60 6.04
CA GLY A 30 14.44 11.59 4.65
C GLY A 30 12.97 11.22 4.44
N THR A 31 12.41 11.81 3.39
CA THR A 31 11.07 11.47 2.89
C THR A 31 11.18 10.82 1.51
N PHE A 32 10.52 9.68 1.36
CA PHE A 32 10.40 8.94 0.11
C PHE A 32 9.01 9.15 -0.50
N TYR A 33 8.94 9.40 -1.80
CA TYR A 33 7.69 9.53 -2.55
C TYR A 33 7.57 8.38 -3.54
N GLN A 34 6.61 7.49 -3.33
CA GLN A 34 6.27 6.41 -4.26
C GLN A 34 5.11 6.86 -5.14
N LYS A 35 5.29 6.73 -6.46
CA LYS A 35 4.26 7.05 -7.46
C LYS A 35 3.66 5.77 -8.03
N SER A 36 2.34 5.77 -8.23
CA SER A 36 1.63 4.75 -9.00
C SER A 36 1.68 5.07 -10.50
N ILE A 37 1.32 4.09 -11.33
CA ILE A 37 1.17 4.27 -12.78
C ILE A 37 0.02 5.24 -13.14
N TYR A 38 -0.96 5.39 -12.24
CA TYR A 38 -2.13 6.26 -12.41
C TYR A 38 -1.96 7.64 -11.74
N GLY A 39 -0.76 7.97 -11.27
CA GLY A 39 -0.42 9.32 -10.78
C GLY A 39 -0.64 9.55 -9.29
N GLY A 40 -1.32 8.66 -8.56
CA GLY A 40 -1.39 8.71 -7.11
C GLY A 40 -0.01 8.66 -6.45
N VAL A 41 0.18 9.36 -5.33
CA VAL A 41 1.47 9.49 -4.64
C VAL A 41 1.34 9.19 -3.16
N PHE A 42 2.18 8.27 -2.66
CA PHE A 42 2.34 8.03 -1.23
C PHE A 42 3.62 8.69 -0.73
N ARG A 43 3.53 9.34 0.44
CA ARG A 43 4.67 9.88 1.17
C ARG A 43 5.04 8.92 2.28
N ALA A 44 6.29 8.49 2.32
CA ALA A 44 6.79 7.55 3.31
C ALA A 44 8.06 8.05 4.01
N SER A 45 8.19 7.76 5.31
CA SER A 45 9.40 8.04 6.10
C SER A 45 9.66 6.94 7.12
N ALA A 46 10.92 6.73 7.49
CA ALA A 46 11.29 5.79 8.54
C ALA A 46 11.16 6.50 9.90
N ILE A 47 10.34 5.97 10.81
CA ILE A 47 10.11 6.59 12.13
C ILE A 47 11.13 6.06 13.15
N LYS A 48 11.48 4.77 13.06
CA LYS A 48 12.41 4.12 13.99
C LYS A 48 13.12 2.95 13.34
N GLU A 49 14.38 2.72 13.69
CA GLU A 49 15.08 1.45 13.43
C GLU A 49 14.86 0.49 14.61
N ILE A 50 14.61 -0.78 14.29
CA ILE A 50 14.38 -1.85 15.26
C ILE A 50 15.20 -3.09 14.89
N ASP A 51 15.46 -3.93 15.88
CA ASP A 51 16.01 -5.27 15.69
C ASP A 51 14.87 -6.30 15.80
N LEU A 52 14.77 -7.17 14.81
CA LEU A 52 13.87 -8.32 14.77
C LEU A 52 14.72 -9.59 14.89
N ASN A 53 15.13 -9.93 16.11
CA ASN A 53 15.94 -11.10 16.43
C ASN A 53 17.22 -11.19 15.57
N GLY A 54 18.02 -10.12 15.55
CA GLY A 54 19.25 -10.01 14.77
C GLY A 54 19.06 -9.51 13.34
N THR A 55 17.82 -9.27 12.90
CA THR A 55 17.53 -8.64 11.61
C THR A 55 17.20 -7.18 11.81
N ARG A 56 18.06 -6.28 11.31
CA ARG A 56 17.78 -4.84 11.30
C ARG A 56 16.56 -4.55 10.43
N ALA A 57 15.62 -3.78 10.94
CA ALA A 57 14.40 -3.37 10.25
C ALA A 57 14.04 -1.92 10.60
N ILE A 58 13.09 -1.35 9.85
CA ILE A 58 12.55 -0.02 10.14
C ILE A 58 11.04 -0.08 10.37
N ILE A 59 10.52 0.86 11.16
CA ILE A 59 9.09 1.14 11.28
C ILE A 59 8.74 2.24 10.26
N PRO A 60 8.05 1.92 9.15
CA PRO A 60 7.66 2.90 8.16
C PRO A 60 6.41 3.66 8.58
N ARG A 61 6.34 4.95 8.24
CA ARG A 61 5.09 5.71 8.13
C ARG A 61 4.77 5.87 6.66
N VAL A 62 3.57 5.51 6.23
CA VAL A 62 3.07 5.80 4.88
C VAL A 62 1.82 6.64 5.02
N SER A 63 1.74 7.74 4.28
CA SER A 63 0.61 8.67 4.30
C SER A 63 0.16 9.02 2.88
N CYS A 64 -1.14 9.15 2.70
CA CYS A 64 -1.80 9.68 1.52
C CYS A 64 -2.84 10.71 1.97
N SER A 65 -2.95 11.83 1.27
CA SER A 65 -4.02 12.82 1.48
C SER A 65 -5.14 12.70 0.44
N ASP A 66 -4.87 11.98 -0.65
CA ASP A 66 -5.79 11.82 -1.78
C ASP A 66 -6.66 10.58 -1.55
N VAL A 67 -7.68 10.72 -0.70
CA VAL A 67 -8.62 9.66 -0.32
C VAL A 67 -10.02 10.26 -0.32
N HIS A 68 -10.94 9.63 -1.06
CA HIS A 68 -12.27 10.18 -1.33
C HIS A 68 -13.36 9.16 -1.03
N ILE A 69 -14.50 9.64 -0.52
CA ILE A 69 -15.72 8.82 -0.39
C ILE A 69 -16.30 8.64 -1.79
N THR A 70 -16.40 7.39 -2.26
CA THR A 70 -16.95 7.07 -3.58
C THR A 70 -18.41 6.65 -3.55
N GLY A 71 -18.94 6.28 -2.39
CA GLY A 71 -20.36 5.95 -2.24
C GLY A 71 -20.67 5.25 -0.92
N PHE A 72 -21.98 5.10 -0.67
CA PHE A 72 -22.53 4.27 0.40
C PHE A 72 -23.35 3.17 -0.27
N ASN A 73 -22.95 1.91 -0.08
CA ASN A 73 -23.52 0.80 -0.81
C ASN A 73 -24.37 -0.09 0.09
N HIS A 74 -25.54 -0.50 -0.41
CA HIS A 74 -26.36 -1.57 0.15
C HIS A 74 -26.29 -2.77 -0.82
N LEU A 75 -25.42 -3.73 -0.50
CA LEU A 75 -25.29 -4.97 -1.28
C LEU A 75 -26.33 -5.98 -0.80
N ILE A 76 -27.15 -6.47 -1.71
CA ILE A 76 -28.21 -7.46 -1.45
C ILE A 76 -27.91 -8.71 -2.28
N VAL A 77 -28.02 -9.88 -1.65
CA VAL A 77 -27.77 -11.18 -2.27
C VAL A 77 -28.99 -12.06 -2.02
N GLU A 78 -29.70 -12.44 -3.08
CA GLU A 78 -30.92 -13.26 -3.01
C GLU A 78 -30.58 -14.76 -2.99
N ASP A 79 -31.43 -15.55 -2.33
CA ASP A 79 -31.16 -16.98 -2.12
C ASP A 79 -31.16 -17.80 -3.43
N ASP A 80 -32.00 -17.41 -4.40
CA ASP A 80 -32.20 -18.06 -5.69
C ASP A 80 -31.32 -17.49 -6.83
N ASP A 81 -30.48 -16.49 -6.55
CA ASP A 81 -29.49 -15.98 -7.50
C ASP A 81 -28.41 -17.03 -7.78
N LYS A 82 -28.35 -17.48 -9.04
CA LYS A 82 -27.39 -18.48 -9.54
C LYS A 82 -25.94 -17.98 -9.51
N LEU A 83 -25.72 -16.67 -9.48
CA LEU A 83 -24.41 -16.03 -9.48
C LEU A 83 -24.11 -15.31 -8.15
N LYS A 84 -24.83 -15.66 -7.07
CA LYS A 84 -24.70 -15.01 -5.74
C LYS A 84 -23.29 -14.96 -5.15
N ASN A 85 -22.40 -15.86 -5.58
CA ASN A 85 -20.99 -15.90 -5.14
C ASN A 85 -20.06 -15.14 -6.09
N GLY A 86 -20.59 -14.44 -7.07
CA GLY A 86 -19.84 -13.84 -8.16
C GLY A 86 -19.29 -14.87 -9.15
N PHE A 87 -18.60 -14.34 -10.15
CA PHE A 87 -17.82 -15.11 -11.13
C PHE A 87 -16.63 -14.24 -11.54
N VAL A 88 -15.64 -14.85 -12.18
CA VAL A 88 -14.49 -14.14 -12.72
C VAL A 88 -14.60 -14.11 -14.24
N SER A 89 -14.55 -12.91 -14.81
CA SER A 89 -14.32 -12.69 -16.23
C SER A 89 -13.13 -11.74 -16.38
N TRP A 90 -12.41 -11.86 -17.49
CA TRP A 90 -11.21 -11.10 -17.78
C TRP A 90 -11.53 -9.77 -18.45
#